data_AF-A0A0E3SCW4-F1
#
_entry.id   AF-A0A0E3SCW4-F1
#
_cell.length_a   1.000
_cell.length_b   1.000
_cell.length_c   1.000
_cell.angle_alpha   90.00
_cell.angle_beta   90.00
_cell.angle_gamma   90.00
#
_symmetry.space_group_name_H-M   'P 1'
#
loop_
_entity.id
_entity.type
_entity.pdbx_description
1 polymer ?
#
loop_
_entity_poly.entity_id
_entity_poly.type
_entity_poly.pdbx_seq_one_letter_code
_entity_poly.pdbx_strand_id
1 'polypeptide(L)'
;MKELTGIVDTLEERQPYITRKQEKEQVIPLACDNTSLAGAISQRACVYSGARVVLNPVTDAVHLVHGPIGCAGYTWDIRGAKSSGVETNRSSFSTDMKEVDVVFGGEKKLSNAIDELVGIYRPPVVFVYSTCIVGIIGDDLESVCKTASKKHSIPVIPVKSEGFKGNKSDGYKAACDALKQLIKRPEEEKKPGIGTEVNRPKINILGDFNVAGDVWLIKPLFEQMGIEVIVSMTGDSTTESISRAAEADLNLVQCSGSMTYLAKWMQKEFGIPYQTISFFGIEDISIALLKTAEYFGSEEMKKIAEEILEAETNRIMPEISRVRESVKGKKAAIYMGGPAKALTLIKGFAELGMEVVIIGTQTGKKEDYEQISYSVRDGTVIVDDANPLELADLLVKQKADLMVAGVKERFIAYKLGVAFCDFNHDRVVEFEGFDGFVNFAKEVDASINSPVWKAVRQRTLKPESLESEKATVELGQEKATVEEKISEKPHAKKCKGIALKPEFLHSGSDAAVESEV
;
A
#
# COMPACT_ATOMS: atom_id res chain seq x y z
N MET A 1 -14.09 -38.81 -2.87
CA MET A 1 -13.83 -37.62 -3.72
C MET A 1 -14.51 -36.46 -3.03
N LYS A 2 -13.71 -35.56 -2.43
CA LYS A 2 -14.21 -34.42 -1.64
C LYS A 2 -14.95 -33.45 -2.56
N GLU A 3 -16.06 -32.91 -2.08
CA GLU A 3 -16.85 -31.89 -2.78
C GLU A 3 -15.95 -30.73 -3.23
N LEU A 4 -15.84 -30.55 -4.54
CA LEU A 4 -15.30 -29.36 -5.18
C LEU A 4 -16.11 -28.17 -4.64
N THR A 5 -15.44 -27.15 -4.09
CA THR A 5 -16.14 -26.07 -3.35
C THR A 5 -17.14 -25.30 -4.23
N GLY A 6 -17.07 -25.40 -5.56
CA GLY A 6 -18.05 -24.85 -6.50
C GLY A 6 -18.17 -23.32 -6.46
N ILE A 7 -17.33 -22.64 -5.67
CA ILE A 7 -17.37 -21.19 -5.48
C ILE A 7 -16.84 -20.50 -6.74
N VAL A 8 -15.67 -20.92 -7.22
CA VAL A 8 -14.94 -20.36 -8.36
C VAL A 8 -14.20 -21.46 -9.11
N ASP A 9 -14.08 -21.31 -10.43
CA ASP A 9 -13.23 -22.19 -11.22
C ASP A 9 -11.76 -21.80 -10.99
N THR A 10 -10.97 -22.70 -10.38
CA THR A 10 -9.57 -22.45 -10.04
C THR A 10 -8.77 -23.76 -9.97
N LEU A 11 -7.44 -23.62 -9.90
CA LEU A 11 -6.47 -24.70 -9.71
C LEU A 11 -6.81 -25.52 -8.46
N GLU A 12 -6.58 -26.83 -8.50
CA GLU A 12 -6.92 -27.74 -7.40
C GLU A 12 -6.23 -27.32 -6.09
N GLU A 13 -4.97 -26.89 -6.18
CA GLU A 13 -4.14 -26.43 -5.06
C GLU A 13 -4.60 -25.09 -4.49
N ARG A 14 -5.42 -24.32 -5.23
CA ARG A 14 -5.99 -23.05 -4.78
C ARG A 14 -7.31 -23.21 -4.03
N GLN A 15 -8.02 -24.32 -4.22
CA GLN A 15 -9.31 -24.58 -3.58
C GLN A 15 -9.32 -24.37 -2.05
N PRO A 16 -8.27 -24.76 -1.28
CA PRO A 16 -8.25 -24.56 0.18
C PRO A 16 -8.13 -23.09 0.62
N TYR A 17 -7.79 -22.17 -0.29
CA TYR A 17 -7.57 -20.74 -0.02
C TYR A 17 -8.81 -19.90 -0.33
N ILE A 18 -9.95 -20.54 -0.60
CA ILE A 18 -11.22 -19.88 -0.93
C ILE A 18 -12.34 -20.55 -0.15
N THR A 19 -13.13 -19.76 0.55
CA THR A 19 -14.25 -20.27 1.34
C THR A 19 -15.41 -19.31 1.32
N ARG A 20 -16.59 -19.80 1.67
CA ARG A 20 -17.81 -19.00 1.82
C ARG A 20 -18.25 -19.09 3.27
N LYS A 21 -18.48 -17.94 3.91
CA LYS A 21 -19.02 -17.92 5.28
C LYS A 21 -20.40 -18.59 5.31
N GLN A 22 -20.59 -19.53 6.25
CA GLN A 22 -21.84 -20.26 6.48
C GLN A 22 -22.41 -19.96 7.88
N GLU A 23 -23.73 -20.14 8.03
CA GLU A 23 -24.58 -19.69 9.16
C GLU A 23 -24.34 -20.41 10.51
N LYS A 24 -23.26 -21.20 10.67
CA LYS A 24 -22.98 -21.96 11.90
C LYS A 24 -21.52 -21.91 12.29
N GLU A 25 -21.29 -21.51 13.54
CA GLU A 25 -20.02 -21.52 14.27
C GLU A 25 -19.11 -22.69 13.87
N GLN A 26 -18.12 -22.40 13.05
CA GLN A 26 -16.97 -23.26 12.83
C GLN A 26 -15.80 -22.37 12.42
N VAL A 27 -14.64 -22.66 13.02
CA VAL A 27 -13.33 -22.20 12.54
C VAL A 27 -13.33 -22.33 11.02
N ILE A 28 -13.22 -21.21 10.31
CA ILE A 28 -13.24 -21.24 8.85
C ILE A 28 -11.99 -22.00 8.39
N PRO A 29 -12.15 -23.16 7.70
CA PRO A 29 -11.00 -23.91 7.20
C PRO A 29 -10.48 -23.21 5.94
N LEU A 30 -9.69 -22.15 6.14
CA LEU A 30 -9.01 -21.40 5.09
C LEU A 30 -7.50 -21.59 5.22
N ALA A 31 -6.89 -22.19 4.20
CA ALA A 31 -5.44 -22.16 4.08
C ALA A 31 -5.00 -20.71 3.83
N CYS A 32 -3.95 -20.28 4.52
CA CYS A 32 -3.44 -18.91 4.46
C CYS A 32 -1.95 -18.88 4.87
N ASP A 33 -1.31 -17.72 4.71
CA ASP A 33 0.10 -17.48 5.10
C ASP A 33 1.12 -18.49 4.53
N ASN A 34 0.81 -19.09 3.37
CA ASN A 34 1.68 -20.02 2.66
C ASN A 34 2.39 -19.35 1.48
N THR A 35 3.41 -19.99 0.91
CA THR A 35 4.05 -19.54 -0.33
C THR A 35 3.03 -19.53 -1.48
N SER A 36 3.08 -18.49 -2.31
CA SER A 36 2.23 -18.39 -3.50
C SER A 36 2.47 -19.54 -4.47
N LEU A 37 1.39 -20.05 -5.05
CA LEU A 37 1.45 -21.10 -6.05
C LEU A 37 2.11 -20.60 -7.34
N ALA A 38 3.12 -21.34 -7.82
CA ALA A 38 3.82 -21.01 -9.06
C ALA A 38 2.85 -21.01 -10.25
N GLY A 39 2.95 -19.99 -11.12
CA GLY A 39 2.07 -19.85 -12.27
C GLY A 39 0.65 -19.33 -11.96
N ALA A 40 0.27 -19.19 -10.70
CA ALA A 40 -1.04 -18.67 -10.32
C ALA A 40 -1.18 -17.15 -10.49
N ILE A 41 -0.13 -16.42 -10.88
CA ILE A 41 -0.16 -14.95 -11.02
C ILE A 41 -0.61 -14.28 -9.71
N SER A 42 0.04 -14.64 -8.60
CA SER A 42 -0.22 -14.00 -7.30
C SER A 42 -0.03 -12.49 -7.37
N GLN A 43 -0.86 -11.77 -6.61
CA GLN A 43 -0.80 -10.31 -6.49
C GLN A 43 0.13 -9.83 -5.37
N ARG A 44 0.78 -10.75 -4.65
CA ARG A 44 1.73 -10.43 -3.57
C ARG A 44 2.95 -9.67 -4.06
N ALA A 45 3.57 -8.96 -3.12
CA ALA A 45 4.82 -8.26 -3.33
C ALA A 45 5.95 -8.89 -2.50
N CYS A 46 7.19 -8.62 -2.89
CA CYS A 46 8.38 -9.17 -2.25
C CYS A 46 8.81 -8.38 -0.99
N VAL A 47 9.82 -8.91 -0.30
CA VAL A 47 10.44 -8.30 0.89
C VAL A 47 10.90 -6.86 0.64
N TYR A 48 11.60 -6.60 -0.47
CA TYR A 48 12.03 -5.24 -0.88
C TYR A 48 10.86 -4.25 -0.95
N SER A 49 9.76 -4.66 -1.58
CA SER A 49 8.57 -3.81 -1.67
C SER A 49 8.02 -3.48 -0.28
N GLY A 50 7.95 -4.45 0.62
CA GLY A 50 7.52 -4.22 2.01
C GLY A 50 8.41 -3.21 2.74
N ALA A 51 9.73 -3.38 2.64
CA ALA A 51 10.69 -2.49 3.29
C ALA A 51 10.65 -1.07 2.73
N ARG A 52 10.61 -0.94 1.39
CA ARG A 52 10.51 0.36 0.72
C ARG A 52 9.20 1.07 1.06
N VAL A 53 8.08 0.34 1.15
CA VAL A 53 6.79 0.88 1.56
C VAL A 53 6.90 1.56 2.93
N VAL A 54 7.52 0.93 3.93
CA VAL A 54 7.63 1.53 5.27
C VAL A 54 8.66 2.65 5.34
N LEU A 55 9.79 2.54 4.65
CA LEU A 55 10.88 3.52 4.81
C LEU A 55 10.77 4.73 3.87
N ASN A 56 10.19 4.60 2.68
CA ASN A 56 10.15 5.68 1.70
C ASN A 56 9.53 6.99 2.20
N PRO A 57 8.53 7.00 3.10
CA PRO A 57 7.98 8.27 3.60
C PRO A 57 8.90 9.06 4.54
N VAL A 58 10.08 8.54 4.92
CA VAL A 58 11.08 9.33 5.67
C VAL A 58 11.66 10.38 4.73
N THR A 59 11.15 11.59 4.86
CA THR A 59 11.19 12.67 3.86
C THR A 59 12.61 13.19 3.55
N ASP A 60 13.47 13.20 4.56
CA ASP A 60 14.84 13.70 4.50
C ASP A 60 15.88 12.62 4.16
N ALA A 61 15.47 11.36 4.03
CA ALA A 61 16.38 10.25 3.81
C ALA A 61 16.80 10.07 2.33
N VAL A 62 18.03 9.62 2.12
CA VAL A 62 18.44 9.03 0.84
C VAL A 62 18.12 7.54 0.84
N HIS A 63 17.37 7.09 -0.16
CA HIS A 63 17.00 5.70 -0.34
C HIS A 63 17.77 5.06 -1.52
N LEU A 64 18.88 4.37 -1.21
CA LEU A 64 19.76 3.74 -2.19
C LEU A 64 19.43 2.26 -2.41
N VAL A 65 19.00 1.92 -3.60
CA VAL A 65 18.69 0.55 -4.01
C VAL A 65 19.93 -0.12 -4.59
N HIS A 66 20.52 -1.04 -3.82
CA HIS A 66 21.67 -1.80 -4.27
C HIS A 66 21.22 -3.03 -5.08
N GLY A 67 21.41 -2.94 -6.39
CA GLY A 67 20.90 -3.91 -7.34
C GLY A 67 20.89 -3.42 -8.78
N PRO A 68 20.40 -4.23 -9.71
CA PRO A 68 20.04 -3.79 -11.05
C PRO A 68 18.91 -2.77 -11.01
N ILE A 69 18.80 -1.95 -12.06
CA ILE A 69 17.91 -0.78 -12.09
C ILE A 69 16.42 -1.06 -11.84
N GLY A 70 15.94 -2.28 -12.12
CA GLY A 70 14.50 -2.59 -12.13
C GLY A 70 13.78 -2.28 -10.82
N CYS A 71 14.31 -2.70 -9.67
CA CYS A 71 13.69 -2.45 -8.37
C CYS A 71 13.57 -0.96 -8.06
N ALA A 72 14.59 -0.17 -8.41
CA ALA A 72 14.59 1.27 -8.21
C ALA A 72 13.61 1.98 -9.14
N GLY A 73 13.55 1.57 -10.41
CA GLY A 73 12.66 2.14 -11.42
C GLY A 73 11.18 1.86 -11.14
N TYR A 74 10.82 0.61 -10.82
CA TYR A 74 9.42 0.24 -10.57
C TYR A 74 8.85 0.81 -9.27
N THR A 75 9.68 1.16 -8.29
CA THR A 75 9.23 1.73 -7.03
C THR A 75 9.49 3.23 -6.91
N TRP A 76 9.85 3.90 -8.02
CA TRP A 76 10.08 5.33 -8.00
C TRP A 76 8.75 6.08 -7.88
N ASP A 77 8.58 6.78 -6.76
CA ASP A 77 7.44 7.66 -6.44
C ASP A 77 6.03 7.03 -6.57
N ILE A 78 5.93 5.70 -6.47
CA ILE A 78 4.65 4.97 -6.66
C ILE A 78 3.67 5.11 -5.48
N ARG A 79 4.07 5.76 -4.38
CA ARG A 79 3.35 5.65 -3.10
C ARG A 79 2.44 6.82 -2.76
N GLY A 80 2.50 7.92 -3.53
CA GLY A 80 1.68 9.10 -3.29
C GLY A 80 1.83 9.72 -1.89
N ALA A 81 2.86 9.35 -1.13
CA ALA A 81 3.10 9.90 0.20
C ALA A 81 3.46 11.39 0.07
N LYS A 82 2.76 12.23 0.80
CA LYS A 82 2.98 13.67 0.77
C LYS A 82 3.99 14.09 1.83
N SER A 83 4.73 15.16 1.56
CA SER A 83 5.56 15.82 2.54
C SER A 83 5.23 17.30 2.65
N SER A 84 5.34 17.84 3.86
CA SER A 84 5.16 19.26 4.15
C SER A 84 6.49 20.05 4.09
N GLY A 85 7.61 19.36 3.87
CA GLY A 85 8.95 19.96 3.90
C GLY A 85 9.88 19.41 2.83
N VAL A 86 10.99 18.80 3.27
CA VAL A 86 12.02 18.24 2.39
C VAL A 86 11.51 17.01 1.66
N GLU A 87 11.90 16.82 0.40
CA GLU A 87 11.40 15.70 -0.44
C GLU A 87 12.54 14.87 -1.04
N THR A 88 13.66 14.71 -0.31
CA THR A 88 14.80 13.88 -0.75
C THR A 88 14.33 12.47 -1.11
N ASN A 89 13.35 11.96 -0.37
CA ASN A 89 12.76 10.65 -0.57
C ASN A 89 12.01 10.44 -1.90
N ARG A 90 11.63 11.52 -2.61
CA ARG A 90 11.02 11.42 -3.95
C ARG A 90 12.03 11.02 -5.02
N SER A 91 13.33 11.13 -4.73
CA SER A 91 14.37 10.61 -5.61
C SER A 91 14.53 9.09 -5.42
N SER A 92 14.82 8.37 -6.51
CA SER A 92 15.12 6.94 -6.47
C SER A 92 16.56 6.72 -6.92
N PHE A 93 17.43 6.32 -5.98
CA PHE A 93 18.85 6.09 -6.25
C PHE A 93 19.12 4.60 -6.41
N SER A 94 20.05 4.25 -7.30
CA SER A 94 20.46 2.87 -7.51
C SER A 94 21.93 2.77 -7.85
N THR A 95 22.55 1.65 -7.46
CA THR A 95 23.89 1.30 -7.95
C THR A 95 23.88 0.81 -9.40
N ASP A 96 22.69 0.53 -9.98
CA ASP A 96 22.50 0.03 -11.34
C ASP A 96 23.53 -1.06 -11.70
N MET A 97 23.50 -2.16 -10.94
CA MET A 97 24.45 -3.26 -11.08
C MET A 97 24.40 -3.84 -12.48
N LYS A 98 25.57 -3.96 -13.09
CA LYS A 98 25.80 -4.60 -14.39
C LYS A 98 26.40 -5.99 -14.18
N GLU A 99 26.54 -6.73 -15.26
CA GLU A 99 27.12 -8.08 -15.23
C GLU A 99 28.48 -8.14 -14.52
N VAL A 100 29.34 -7.15 -14.73
CA VAL A 100 30.64 -7.06 -14.04
C VAL A 100 30.50 -6.99 -12.51
N ASP A 101 29.49 -6.30 -12.00
CA ASP A 101 29.22 -6.18 -10.57
C ASP A 101 28.66 -7.49 -10.00
N VAL A 102 27.96 -8.29 -10.82
CA VAL A 102 27.47 -9.62 -10.44
C VAL A 102 28.62 -10.63 -10.38
N VAL A 103 29.59 -10.54 -11.30
CA VAL A 103 30.74 -11.46 -11.36
C VAL A 103 31.76 -11.16 -10.27
N PHE A 104 32.05 -9.88 -10.01
CA PHE A 104 33.14 -9.46 -9.12
C PHE A 104 32.70 -8.83 -7.80
N GLY A 105 31.39 -8.73 -7.55
CA GLY A 105 30.83 -8.08 -6.36
C GLY A 105 30.51 -6.59 -6.57
N GLY A 106 29.48 -6.12 -5.88
CA GLY A 106 28.95 -4.75 -5.99
C GLY A 106 29.45 -3.78 -4.93
N GLU A 107 30.17 -4.27 -3.91
CA GLU A 107 30.53 -3.51 -2.70
C GLU A 107 31.29 -2.19 -2.97
N LYS A 108 32.28 -2.22 -3.87
CA LYS A 108 33.05 -1.02 -4.22
C LYS A 108 32.15 0.04 -4.89
N LYS A 109 31.26 -0.41 -5.77
CA LYS A 109 30.30 0.47 -6.44
C LYS A 109 29.30 1.06 -5.45
N LEU A 110 28.84 0.25 -4.49
CA LEU A 110 28.00 0.71 -3.38
C LEU A 110 28.70 1.79 -2.55
N SER A 111 29.95 1.55 -2.13
CA SER A 111 30.72 2.54 -1.36
C SER A 111 30.84 3.88 -2.10
N ASN A 112 31.19 3.84 -3.39
CA ASN A 112 31.31 5.05 -4.21
C ASN A 112 29.97 5.78 -4.37
N ALA A 113 28.88 5.03 -4.58
CA ALA A 113 27.54 5.61 -4.68
C ALA A 113 27.12 6.29 -3.36
N ILE A 114 27.42 5.69 -2.20
CA ILE A 114 27.16 6.33 -0.90
C ILE A 114 27.98 7.62 -0.76
N ASP A 115 29.26 7.61 -1.11
CA ASP A 115 30.12 8.80 -1.06
C ASP A 115 29.58 9.94 -1.92
N GLU A 116 29.16 9.63 -3.15
CA GLU A 116 28.58 10.60 -4.08
C GLU A 116 27.26 11.19 -3.55
N LEU A 117 26.34 10.33 -3.11
CA LEU A 117 25.03 10.76 -2.62
C LEU A 117 25.14 11.60 -1.35
N VAL A 118 26.04 11.23 -0.43
CA VAL A 118 26.29 12.04 0.78
C VAL A 118 26.90 13.39 0.42
N GLY A 119 27.82 13.44 -0.55
CA GLY A 119 28.42 14.69 -1.02
C GLY A 119 27.41 15.65 -1.64
N ILE A 120 26.46 15.13 -2.43
CA ILE A 120 25.44 15.92 -3.14
C ILE A 120 24.28 16.32 -2.22
N TYR A 121 23.66 15.35 -1.55
CA TYR A 121 22.40 15.55 -0.84
C TYR A 121 22.57 15.90 0.64
N ARG A 122 23.74 15.58 1.24
CA ARG A 122 24.03 15.76 2.68
C ARG A 122 22.88 15.28 3.59
N PRO A 123 22.35 14.06 3.38
CA PRO A 123 21.17 13.61 4.11
C PRO A 123 21.52 13.30 5.57
N PRO A 124 20.56 13.38 6.50
CA PRO A 124 20.74 12.93 7.88
C PRO A 124 20.81 11.40 7.99
N VAL A 125 20.33 10.64 6.99
CA VAL A 125 20.40 9.17 6.95
C VAL A 125 20.42 8.65 5.51
N VAL A 126 21.12 7.53 5.30
CA VAL A 126 21.07 6.74 4.05
C VAL A 126 20.55 5.35 4.36
N PHE A 127 19.43 4.95 3.73
CA PHE A 127 18.96 3.56 3.74
C PHE A 127 19.47 2.83 2.51
N VAL A 128 20.14 1.70 2.71
CA VAL A 128 20.71 0.87 1.64
C VAL A 128 19.94 -0.44 1.53
N TYR A 129 19.14 -0.59 0.47
CA TYR A 129 18.31 -1.77 0.25
C TYR A 129 19.06 -2.85 -0.52
N SER A 130 19.12 -4.07 0.01
CA SER A 130 19.54 -5.23 -0.78
C SER A 130 18.40 -5.71 -1.69
N THR A 131 18.74 -5.96 -2.96
CA THR A 131 17.87 -6.65 -3.92
C THR A 131 18.25 -8.14 -4.03
N CYS A 132 17.55 -8.91 -4.87
CA CYS A 132 17.76 -10.35 -4.97
C CYS A 132 19.21 -10.75 -5.30
N ILE A 133 19.85 -10.07 -6.27
CA ILE A 133 21.18 -10.49 -6.74
C ILE A 133 22.25 -10.27 -5.68
N VAL A 134 22.12 -9.20 -4.89
CA VAL A 134 23.03 -8.83 -3.81
C VAL A 134 23.15 -9.97 -2.78
N GLY A 135 22.02 -10.53 -2.36
CA GLY A 135 22.02 -11.66 -1.42
C GLY A 135 22.54 -12.97 -2.02
N ILE A 136 22.50 -13.14 -3.35
CA ILE A 136 22.99 -14.35 -4.03
C ILE A 136 24.51 -14.31 -4.17
N ILE A 137 25.06 -13.16 -4.56
CA ILE A 137 26.51 -13.00 -4.75
C ILE A 137 27.25 -12.83 -3.42
N GLY A 138 26.53 -12.51 -2.35
CA GLY A 138 27.08 -12.47 -1.00
C GLY A 138 27.80 -11.17 -0.64
N ASP A 139 27.42 -10.04 -1.25
CA ASP A 139 27.96 -8.72 -0.89
C ASP A 139 27.69 -8.40 0.60
N ASP A 140 28.71 -7.96 1.32
CA ASP A 140 28.64 -7.62 2.74
C ASP A 140 28.19 -6.16 2.94
N LEU A 141 26.88 -5.95 2.86
CA LEU A 141 26.28 -4.62 3.04
C LEU A 141 26.53 -4.05 4.44
N GLU A 142 26.61 -4.89 5.46
CA GLU A 142 26.79 -4.43 6.84
C GLU A 142 28.16 -3.79 7.00
N SER A 143 29.21 -4.43 6.48
CA SER A 143 30.57 -3.91 6.53
C SER A 143 30.70 -2.60 5.74
N VAL A 144 30.15 -2.54 4.52
CA VAL A 144 30.17 -1.33 3.69
C VAL A 144 29.42 -0.18 4.37
N CYS A 145 28.19 -0.42 4.84
CA CYS A 145 27.38 0.61 5.51
C CYS A 145 28.02 1.10 6.81
N LYS A 146 28.59 0.20 7.62
CA LYS A 146 29.30 0.56 8.86
C LYS A 146 30.53 1.43 8.58
N THR A 147 31.27 1.12 7.51
CA THR A 147 32.43 1.91 7.09
C THR A 147 32.01 3.29 6.60
N ALA A 148 31.01 3.36 5.73
CA ALA A 148 30.46 4.62 5.23
C ALA A 148 29.87 5.49 6.34
N SER A 149 29.15 4.88 7.30
CA SER A 149 28.58 5.60 8.44
C SER A 149 29.66 6.28 9.28
N LYS A 150 30.77 5.59 9.57
CA LYS A 150 31.92 6.18 10.28
C LYS A 150 32.59 7.28 9.47
N LYS A 151 32.78 7.06 8.16
CA LYS A 151 33.44 8.02 7.26
C LYS A 151 32.68 9.34 7.19
N HIS A 152 31.35 9.28 7.09
CA HIS A 152 30.49 10.44 6.88
C HIS A 152 29.84 10.99 8.15
N SER A 153 30.02 10.32 9.29
CA SER A 153 29.40 10.69 10.57
C SER A 153 27.86 10.82 10.51
N ILE A 154 27.23 10.02 9.65
CA ILE A 154 25.78 9.88 9.55
C ILE A 154 25.38 8.40 9.61
N PRO A 155 24.17 8.05 10.05
CA PRO A 155 23.65 6.70 9.91
C PRO A 155 23.57 6.28 8.42
N VAL A 156 24.28 5.20 8.09
CA VAL A 156 24.12 4.48 6.82
C VAL A 156 23.63 3.09 7.19
N ILE A 157 22.37 2.80 6.91
CA ILE A 157 21.65 1.66 7.49
C ILE A 157 21.39 0.61 6.40
N PRO A 158 21.96 -0.60 6.53
CA PRO A 158 21.65 -1.69 5.62
C PRO A 158 20.24 -2.23 5.90
N VAL A 159 19.45 -2.38 4.85
CA VAL A 159 18.10 -2.94 4.88
C VAL A 159 18.13 -4.27 4.14
N LYS A 160 18.15 -5.37 4.90
CA LYS A 160 18.18 -6.75 4.39
C LYS A 160 16.83 -7.13 3.79
N SER A 161 16.60 -6.72 2.55
CA SER A 161 15.30 -6.76 1.89
C SER A 161 15.27 -7.61 0.61
N GLU A 162 16.16 -8.59 0.48
CA GLU A 162 16.25 -9.44 -0.69
C GLU A 162 14.92 -10.12 -0.98
N GLY A 163 14.42 -9.97 -2.21
CA GLY A 163 13.02 -10.28 -2.53
C GLY A 163 12.64 -11.76 -2.36
N PHE A 164 13.61 -12.68 -2.39
CA PHE A 164 13.38 -14.12 -2.26
C PHE A 164 13.29 -14.62 -0.79
N LYS A 165 13.60 -13.77 0.21
CA LYS A 165 13.69 -14.21 1.62
C LYS A 165 12.34 -14.49 2.29
N GLY A 166 11.24 -14.11 1.65
CA GLY A 166 9.91 -14.22 2.23
C GLY A 166 8.92 -13.35 1.47
N ASN A 167 7.98 -12.74 2.19
CA ASN A 167 6.92 -11.93 1.62
C ASN A 167 6.99 -10.47 2.09
N LYS A 168 5.98 -9.68 1.71
CA LYS A 168 5.90 -8.25 2.04
C LYS A 168 5.99 -7.97 3.55
N SER A 169 5.46 -8.85 4.39
CA SER A 169 5.47 -8.70 5.85
C SER A 169 6.89 -8.79 6.42
N ASP A 170 7.77 -9.62 5.85
CA ASP A 170 9.18 -9.68 6.22
C ASP A 170 9.90 -8.37 5.86
N GLY A 171 9.47 -7.71 4.79
CA GLY A 171 9.91 -6.38 4.40
C GLY A 171 9.57 -5.32 5.45
N TYR A 172 8.35 -5.36 5.99
CA TYR A 172 7.95 -4.46 7.08
C TYR A 172 8.84 -4.63 8.31
N LYS A 173 9.18 -5.88 8.65
CA LYS A 173 10.10 -6.18 9.76
C LYS A 173 11.50 -5.63 9.51
N ALA A 174 12.06 -5.84 8.31
CA ALA A 174 13.37 -5.30 7.94
C ALA A 174 13.40 -3.76 8.01
N ALA A 175 12.32 -3.10 7.59
CA ALA A 175 12.17 -1.66 7.74
C ALA A 175 12.05 -1.21 9.20
N CYS A 176 11.28 -1.92 10.03
CA CYS A 176 11.21 -1.64 11.45
C CYS A 176 12.59 -1.76 12.11
N ASP A 177 13.38 -2.78 11.76
CA ASP A 177 14.74 -2.95 12.26
C ASP A 177 15.68 -1.81 11.84
N ALA A 178 15.47 -1.22 10.66
CA ALA A 178 16.18 0.00 10.25
C ALA A 178 15.73 1.22 11.05
N LEU A 179 14.42 1.41 11.26
CA LEU A 179 13.87 2.53 12.04
C LEU A 179 14.35 2.52 13.50
N LYS A 180 14.47 1.34 14.13
CA LYS A 180 15.00 1.20 15.50
C LYS A 180 16.35 1.89 15.70
N GLN A 181 17.20 1.89 14.67
CA GLN A 181 18.55 2.47 14.74
C GLN A 181 18.53 4.00 14.75
N LEU A 182 17.42 4.62 14.35
CA LEU A 182 17.24 6.07 14.37
C LEU A 182 16.63 6.58 15.67
N ILE A 183 15.87 5.74 16.37
CA ILE A 183 15.21 6.12 17.63
C ILE A 183 16.28 6.24 18.73
N LYS A 184 16.40 7.43 19.31
CA LYS A 184 17.35 7.67 20.41
C LYS A 184 16.67 7.38 21.74
N ARG A 185 17.44 6.84 22.68
CA ARG A 185 17.03 6.85 24.08
C ARG A 185 16.94 8.31 24.52
N PRO A 186 15.86 8.73 25.21
CA PRO A 186 15.85 10.02 25.88
C PRO A 186 17.08 10.06 26.78
N GLU A 187 17.85 11.15 26.74
CA GLU A 187 18.82 11.38 27.80
C GLU A 187 18.04 11.38 29.13
N GLU A 188 18.54 10.70 30.16
CA GLU A 188 17.97 10.87 31.51
C GLU A 188 18.04 12.36 31.82
N GLU A 189 16.91 13.07 31.69
CA GLU A 189 16.93 14.50 31.97
C GLU A 189 17.40 14.68 33.41
N LYS A 190 18.53 15.36 33.56
CA LYS A 190 18.79 16.20 34.73
C LYS A 190 17.55 17.06 34.89
N LYS A 191 16.72 16.72 35.88
CA LYS A 191 15.51 17.44 36.30
C LYS A 191 15.53 18.89 35.79
N PRO A 192 14.62 19.28 34.88
CA PRO A 192 14.51 20.67 34.46
C PRO A 192 14.39 21.54 35.72
N GLY A 193 15.31 22.49 35.86
CA GLY A 193 15.20 23.50 36.90
C GLY A 193 13.89 24.25 36.68
N ILE A 194 13.00 24.20 37.68
CA ILE A 194 11.82 25.02 37.91
C ILE A 194 11.50 25.97 36.74
N GLY A 195 10.92 25.40 35.69
CA GLY A 195 10.51 26.08 34.47
C GLY A 195 9.12 25.59 34.11
N THR A 196 8.21 26.53 33.88
CA THR A 196 6.76 26.35 33.74
C THR A 196 6.35 25.74 32.38
N GLU A 197 6.96 24.64 31.94
CA GLU A 197 6.45 23.91 30.78
C GLU A 197 5.30 23.00 31.22
N VAL A 198 4.10 23.30 30.72
CA VAL A 198 2.95 22.40 30.81
C VAL A 198 3.34 21.13 30.06
N ASN A 199 3.63 20.04 30.79
CA ASN A 199 4.01 18.76 30.20
C ASN A 199 2.81 18.20 29.43
N ARG A 200 2.78 18.42 28.10
CA ARG A 200 1.69 17.96 27.23
C ARG A 200 1.87 16.46 26.98
N PRO A 201 0.78 15.66 27.02
CA PRO A 201 0.84 14.27 26.63
C PRO A 201 1.38 14.12 25.20
N LYS A 202 2.29 13.16 24.99
CA LYS A 202 2.95 12.95 23.70
C LYS A 202 2.58 11.59 23.12
N ILE A 203 2.31 11.52 21.82
CA ILE A 203 2.03 10.26 21.12
C ILE A 203 2.88 10.09 19.87
N ASN A 204 3.05 8.83 19.47
CA ASN A 204 3.44 8.49 18.09
C ASN A 204 2.25 7.86 17.37
N ILE A 205 2.14 8.13 16.08
CA ILE A 205 1.25 7.40 15.17
C ILE A 205 2.12 6.40 14.41
N LEU A 206 1.91 5.10 14.60
CA LEU A 206 2.70 4.05 13.95
C LEU A 206 1.93 3.39 12.82
N GLY A 207 2.50 3.44 11.62
CA GLY A 207 1.97 2.74 10.44
C GLY A 207 0.96 3.56 9.65
N ASP A 208 0.89 4.86 9.92
CA ASP A 208 0.39 5.83 8.96
C ASP A 208 1.58 6.37 8.15
N PHE A 209 1.34 6.51 6.87
CA PHE A 209 2.31 6.68 5.82
C PHE A 209 2.10 7.94 5.01
N ASN A 210 1.13 8.77 5.42
CA ASN A 210 0.73 10.01 4.79
C ASN A 210 0.44 9.88 3.29
N VAL A 211 -0.21 8.77 2.91
CA VAL A 211 -0.64 8.56 1.52
C VAL A 211 -1.67 9.65 1.20
N ALA A 212 -1.46 10.36 0.09
CA ALA A 212 -2.26 11.51 -0.33
C ALA A 212 -2.32 12.70 0.66
N GLY A 213 -1.82 12.59 1.88
CA GLY A 213 -1.95 13.62 2.92
C GLY A 213 -2.79 13.21 4.14
N ASP A 214 -3.13 11.91 4.29
CA ASP A 214 -3.98 11.41 5.39
C ASP A 214 -3.60 11.95 6.79
N VAL A 215 -2.30 11.92 7.14
CA VAL A 215 -1.81 12.33 8.48
C VAL A 215 -2.18 13.78 8.77
N TRP A 216 -2.24 14.64 7.75
CA TRP A 216 -2.55 16.06 7.90
C TRP A 216 -4.00 16.32 8.30
N LEU A 217 -4.91 15.38 8.04
CA LEU A 217 -6.29 15.42 8.54
C LEU A 217 -6.40 14.87 9.96
N ILE A 218 -5.49 13.98 10.37
CA ILE A 218 -5.53 13.30 11.66
C ILE A 218 -4.83 14.11 12.75
N LYS A 219 -3.63 14.60 12.47
CA LYS A 219 -2.78 15.30 13.45
C LYS A 219 -3.50 16.45 14.17
N PRO A 220 -4.24 17.34 13.47
CA PRO A 220 -4.93 18.45 14.11
C PRO A 220 -6.00 18.01 15.13
N LEU A 221 -6.60 16.82 14.98
CA LEU A 221 -7.61 16.31 15.91
C LEU A 221 -6.99 16.00 17.28
N PHE A 222 -5.80 15.39 17.30
CA PHE A 222 -5.05 15.13 18.54
C PHE A 222 -4.47 16.42 19.13
N GLU A 223 -3.98 17.34 18.28
CA GLU A 223 -3.46 18.63 18.75
C GLU A 223 -4.54 19.49 19.41
N GLN A 224 -5.78 19.46 18.90
CA GLN A 224 -6.94 20.12 19.55
C GLN A 224 -7.24 19.54 20.94
N MET A 225 -7.00 18.24 21.14
CA MET A 225 -7.10 17.58 22.45
C MET A 225 -5.93 17.92 23.40
N GLY A 226 -4.98 18.76 22.98
CA GLY A 226 -3.80 19.13 23.76
C GLY A 226 -2.68 18.10 23.72
N ILE A 227 -2.72 17.15 22.79
CA ILE A 227 -1.71 16.08 22.63
C ILE A 227 -0.68 16.50 21.58
N GLU A 228 0.60 16.35 21.88
CA GLU A 228 1.67 16.48 20.89
C GLU A 228 1.82 15.17 20.11
N VAL A 229 1.71 15.23 18.78
CA VAL A 229 2.09 14.12 17.89
C VAL A 229 3.56 14.29 17.51
N ILE A 230 4.44 13.49 18.11
CA ILE A 230 5.90 13.57 17.87
C ILE A 230 6.23 13.18 16.43
N VAL A 231 5.73 12.02 16.01
CA VAL A 231 6.01 11.46 14.69
C VAL A 231 4.85 10.61 14.20
N SER A 232 4.51 10.75 12.92
CA SER A 232 3.80 9.73 12.18
C SER A 232 4.82 8.83 11.50
N MET A 233 4.99 7.62 12.02
CA MET A 233 5.97 6.65 11.57
C MET A 233 5.40 5.88 10.37
N THR A 234 5.73 6.23 9.13
CA THR A 234 6.75 7.20 8.68
C THR A 234 6.19 8.34 7.83
N GLY A 235 4.87 8.45 7.68
CA GLY A 235 4.25 9.48 6.85
C GLY A 235 4.67 10.90 7.22
N ASP A 236 5.30 11.62 6.28
CA ASP A 236 5.83 12.98 6.48
C ASP A 236 6.82 13.10 7.66
N SER A 237 7.52 12.01 7.99
CA SER A 237 8.51 12.03 9.08
C SER A 237 9.88 12.48 8.60
N THR A 238 10.62 13.12 9.50
CA THR A 238 12.06 13.41 9.36
C THR A 238 12.86 12.50 10.27
N THR A 239 14.15 12.34 9.98
CA THR A 239 15.09 11.61 10.86
C THR A 239 15.11 12.18 12.27
N GLU A 240 14.96 13.50 12.40
CA GLU A 240 14.83 14.19 13.68
C GLU A 240 13.57 13.73 14.45
N SER A 241 12.39 13.79 13.82
CA SER A 241 11.13 13.37 14.45
C SER A 241 11.15 11.89 14.89
N ILE A 242 11.75 11.01 14.06
CA ILE A 242 11.93 9.59 14.38
C ILE A 242 12.84 9.43 15.60
N SER A 243 13.90 10.24 15.71
CA SER A 243 14.85 10.15 16.82
C SER A 243 14.20 10.44 18.17
N ARG A 244 13.14 11.25 18.19
CA ARG A 244 12.36 11.63 19.37
C ARG A 244 11.25 10.64 19.73
N ALA A 245 11.03 9.58 18.94
CA ALA A 245 9.89 8.67 19.13
C ALA A 245 9.85 8.00 20.52
N ALA A 246 10.99 7.89 21.21
CA ALA A 246 11.05 7.34 22.56
C ALA A 246 10.61 8.31 23.67
N GLU A 247 10.31 9.58 23.35
CA GLU A 247 9.72 10.56 24.27
C GLU A 247 8.19 10.39 24.42
N ALA A 248 7.55 9.55 23.60
CA ALA A 248 6.10 9.40 23.61
C ALA A 248 5.59 8.65 24.86
N ASP A 249 4.41 9.04 25.32
CA ASP A 249 3.67 8.35 26.39
C ASP A 249 2.82 7.19 25.84
N LEU A 250 2.43 7.25 24.56
CA LEU A 250 1.60 6.24 23.91
C LEU A 250 1.91 6.10 22.41
N ASN A 251 1.92 4.86 21.92
CA ASN A 251 1.96 4.55 20.49
C ASN A 251 0.55 4.17 19.96
N LEU A 252 0.04 4.90 18.98
CA LEU A 252 -1.19 4.58 18.25
C LEU A 252 -0.86 3.82 16.96
N VAL A 253 -1.19 2.54 16.88
CA VAL A 253 -0.84 1.67 15.75
C VAL A 253 -2.00 1.60 14.75
N GLN A 254 -1.89 2.33 13.64
CA GLN A 254 -2.83 2.36 12.51
C GLN A 254 -2.70 1.10 11.65
N CYS A 255 -1.50 0.82 11.15
CA CYS A 255 -1.26 -0.37 10.33
C CYS A 255 -0.66 -1.50 11.16
N SER A 256 -1.51 -2.26 11.86
CA SER A 256 -1.10 -3.37 12.74
C SER A 256 -0.25 -4.42 12.02
N GLY A 257 -0.53 -4.72 10.75
CA GLY A 257 0.25 -5.67 9.95
C GLY A 257 1.70 -5.25 9.67
N SER A 258 2.03 -3.96 9.74
CA SER A 258 3.39 -3.46 9.47
C SER A 258 4.15 -3.04 10.73
N MET A 259 3.51 -2.29 11.63
CA MET A 259 4.22 -1.59 12.71
C MET A 259 4.05 -2.19 14.11
N THR A 260 3.21 -3.22 14.29
CA THR A 260 3.09 -3.91 15.59
C THR A 260 4.44 -4.46 16.08
N TYR A 261 5.31 -4.88 15.16
CA TYR A 261 6.64 -5.35 15.50
C TYR A 261 7.51 -4.25 16.15
N LEU A 262 7.46 -3.01 15.61
CA LEU A 262 8.14 -1.86 16.17
C LEU A 262 7.49 -1.45 17.51
N ALA A 263 6.17 -1.39 17.57
CA ALA A 263 5.43 -1.03 18.79
C ALA A 263 5.74 -1.96 19.97
N LYS A 264 5.76 -3.29 19.74
CA LYS A 264 6.16 -4.29 20.76
C LYS A 264 7.60 -4.11 21.22
N TRP A 265 8.50 -3.74 20.30
CA TRP A 265 9.89 -3.44 20.67
C TRP A 265 9.97 -2.15 21.50
N MET A 266 9.28 -1.08 21.13
CA MET A 266 9.25 0.18 21.90
C MET A 266 8.65 -0.01 23.30
N GLN A 267 7.62 -0.84 23.43
CA GLN A 267 7.06 -1.22 24.72
C GLN A 267 8.09 -1.97 25.58
N LYS A 268 8.84 -2.90 25.00
CA LYS A 268 9.87 -3.66 25.71
C LYS A 268 11.08 -2.80 26.09
N GLU A 269 11.52 -1.93 25.19
CA GLU A 269 12.77 -1.18 25.30
C GLU A 269 12.61 0.11 26.12
N PHE A 270 11.49 0.82 25.95
CA PHE A 270 11.24 2.13 26.54
C PHE A 270 10.03 2.15 27.49
N GLY A 271 9.28 1.05 27.60
CA GLY A 271 8.07 0.99 28.44
C GLY A 271 6.84 1.65 27.82
N ILE A 272 6.92 2.14 26.57
CA ILE A 272 5.84 2.90 25.93
C ILE A 272 4.73 1.94 25.47
N PRO A 273 3.51 2.01 26.05
CA PRO A 273 2.42 1.15 25.63
C PRO A 273 1.96 1.48 24.21
N TYR A 274 1.20 0.55 23.62
CA TYR A 274 0.60 0.77 22.31
C TYR A 274 -0.85 0.32 22.26
N GLN A 275 -1.64 1.00 21.43
CA GLN A 275 -3.03 0.64 21.14
C GLN A 275 -3.19 0.49 19.63
N THR A 276 -3.90 -0.55 19.19
CA THR A 276 -4.30 -0.66 17.78
C THR A 276 -5.54 0.19 17.55
N ILE A 277 -5.48 1.08 16.56
CA ILE A 277 -6.55 1.99 16.19
C ILE A 277 -6.78 1.96 14.68
N SER A 278 -7.84 2.62 14.24
CA SER A 278 -8.13 2.89 12.83
C SER A 278 -8.58 4.35 12.72
N PHE A 279 -8.06 5.07 11.74
CA PHE A 279 -8.50 6.43 11.40
C PHE A 279 -9.46 6.49 10.21
N PHE A 280 -9.91 5.36 9.68
CA PHE A 280 -10.82 5.32 8.54
C PHE A 280 -12.24 4.92 8.95
N GLY A 281 -13.22 5.73 8.55
CA GLY A 281 -14.61 5.59 8.98
C GLY A 281 -14.92 6.45 10.20
N ILE A 282 -16.18 6.87 10.34
CA ILE A 282 -16.64 7.77 11.42
C ILE A 282 -16.52 7.05 12.76
N GLU A 283 -16.90 5.77 12.82
CA GLU A 283 -16.87 5.00 14.06
C GLU A 283 -15.44 4.81 14.57
N ASP A 284 -14.54 4.40 13.68
CA ASP A 284 -13.16 4.05 14.04
C ASP A 284 -12.34 5.29 14.48
N ILE A 285 -12.45 6.43 13.77
CA ILE A 285 -11.81 7.68 14.20
C ILE A 285 -12.37 8.14 15.56
N SER A 286 -13.68 7.98 15.77
CA SER A 286 -14.31 8.33 17.05
C SER A 286 -13.77 7.49 18.20
N ILE A 287 -13.64 6.19 17.98
CA ILE A 287 -13.04 5.25 18.95
C ILE A 287 -11.57 5.60 19.20
N ALA A 288 -10.81 5.98 18.17
CA ALA A 288 -9.40 6.33 18.32
C ALA A 288 -9.22 7.57 19.21
N LEU A 289 -10.01 8.63 19.01
CA LEU A 289 -9.96 9.84 19.83
C LEU A 289 -10.38 9.56 21.27
N LEU A 290 -11.51 8.87 21.48
CA LEU A 290 -12.01 8.56 22.83
C LEU A 290 -11.07 7.65 23.61
N LYS A 291 -10.56 6.57 23.01
CA LYS A 291 -9.60 5.67 23.67
C LYS A 291 -8.29 6.36 24.05
N THR A 292 -7.85 7.31 23.23
CA THR A 292 -6.66 8.11 23.54
C THR A 292 -6.94 9.03 24.73
N ALA A 293 -8.09 9.70 24.77
CA ALA A 293 -8.51 10.52 25.90
C ALA A 293 -8.65 9.70 27.21
N GLU A 294 -9.29 8.52 27.11
CA GLU A 294 -9.45 7.59 28.24
C GLU A 294 -8.11 7.10 28.78
N TYR A 295 -7.14 6.81 27.89
CA TYR A 295 -5.81 6.38 28.29
C TYR A 295 -5.08 7.42 29.14
N PHE A 296 -5.17 8.70 28.79
CA PHE A 296 -4.56 9.78 29.56
C PHE A 296 -5.36 10.18 30.81
N GLY A 297 -6.58 9.64 30.99
CA GLY A 297 -7.38 9.82 32.19
C GLY A 297 -7.81 11.28 32.45
N SER A 298 -7.86 12.11 31.41
CA SER A 298 -8.23 13.53 31.52
C SER A 298 -9.68 13.74 31.10
N GLU A 299 -10.54 14.10 32.05
CA GLU A 299 -11.94 14.46 31.78
C GLU A 299 -12.07 15.66 30.85
N GLU A 300 -11.14 16.61 30.92
CA GLU A 300 -11.08 17.75 29.99
C GLU A 300 -10.77 17.28 28.56
N MET A 301 -9.78 16.40 28.40
CA MET A 301 -9.43 15.83 27.10
C MET A 301 -10.58 15.00 26.51
N LYS A 302 -11.27 14.24 27.36
CA LYS A 302 -12.46 13.48 26.95
C LYS A 302 -13.58 14.40 26.50
N LYS A 303 -13.85 15.47 27.22
CA LYS A 303 -14.83 16.48 26.83
C LYS A 303 -14.49 17.13 25.49
N ILE A 304 -13.22 17.50 25.28
CA ILE A 304 -12.75 18.06 23.99
C ILE A 304 -12.94 17.03 22.88
N ALA A 305 -12.61 15.76 23.11
CA ALA A 305 -12.84 14.69 22.14
C ALA A 305 -14.32 14.60 21.77
N GLU A 306 -15.23 14.55 22.76
CA GLU A 306 -16.68 14.52 22.54
C GLU A 306 -17.18 15.75 21.76
N GLU A 307 -16.68 16.95 22.07
CA GLU A 307 -17.00 18.19 21.34
C GLU A 307 -16.55 18.12 19.87
N ILE A 308 -15.34 17.61 19.61
CA ILE A 308 -14.83 17.36 18.25
C ILE A 308 -15.74 16.36 17.53
N LEU A 309 -16.07 15.23 18.17
CA LEU A 309 -16.92 14.19 17.57
C LEU A 309 -18.29 14.76 17.18
N GLU A 310 -18.93 15.51 18.07
CA GLU A 310 -20.23 16.11 17.80
C GLU A 310 -20.15 17.11 16.64
N ALA A 311 -19.19 18.03 16.69
CA ALA A 311 -19.02 19.06 15.66
C ALA A 311 -18.73 18.46 14.28
N GLU A 312 -17.74 17.56 14.20
CA GLU A 312 -17.30 16.95 12.96
C GLU A 312 -18.34 15.99 12.38
N THR A 313 -18.96 15.15 13.22
CA THR A 313 -20.02 14.25 12.78
C THR A 313 -21.21 15.03 12.23
N ASN A 314 -21.68 16.06 12.92
CA ASN A 314 -22.78 16.91 12.45
C ASN A 314 -22.44 17.62 11.13
N ARG A 315 -21.18 18.04 10.95
CA ARG A 315 -20.70 18.69 9.73
C ARG A 315 -20.72 17.75 8.53
N ILE A 316 -20.27 16.50 8.68
CA ILE A 316 -20.13 15.57 7.55
C ILE A 316 -21.40 14.77 7.25
N MET A 317 -22.29 14.57 8.24
CA MET A 317 -23.44 13.67 8.12
C MET A 317 -24.39 14.00 6.95
N PRO A 318 -24.64 15.27 6.57
CA PRO A 318 -25.48 15.58 5.41
C PRO A 318 -24.94 14.98 4.11
N GLU A 319 -23.64 15.08 3.87
CA GLU A 319 -23.01 14.55 2.66
C GLU A 319 -22.92 13.01 2.69
N ILE A 320 -22.59 12.45 3.86
CA ILE A 320 -22.61 10.98 4.05
C ILE A 320 -24.01 10.42 3.84
N SER A 321 -25.05 11.10 4.30
CA SER A 321 -26.45 10.68 4.09
C SER A 321 -26.83 10.74 2.62
N ARG A 322 -26.47 11.81 1.90
CA ARG A 322 -26.67 11.93 0.45
C ARG A 322 -26.01 10.78 -0.32
N VAL A 323 -24.75 10.47 -0.01
CA VAL A 323 -24.04 9.35 -0.64
C VAL A 323 -24.70 8.03 -0.26
N ARG A 324 -25.00 7.80 1.02
CA ARG A 324 -25.65 6.58 1.50
C ARG A 324 -26.95 6.32 0.74
N GLU A 325 -27.79 7.32 0.51
CA GLU A 325 -29.02 7.16 -0.30
C GLU A 325 -28.74 6.66 -1.72
N SER A 326 -27.63 7.09 -2.32
CA SER A 326 -27.25 6.71 -3.70
C SER A 326 -26.64 5.30 -3.81
N VAL A 327 -25.97 4.81 -2.77
CA VAL A 327 -25.23 3.52 -2.81
C VAL A 327 -25.77 2.46 -1.85
N LYS A 328 -26.80 2.74 -1.06
CA LYS A 328 -27.38 1.77 -0.13
C LYS A 328 -27.81 0.48 -0.83
N GLY A 329 -27.41 -0.65 -0.26
CA GLY A 329 -27.69 -1.99 -0.77
C GLY A 329 -26.81 -2.42 -1.95
N LYS A 330 -25.87 -1.59 -2.40
CA LYS A 330 -24.86 -1.95 -3.40
C LYS A 330 -23.81 -2.88 -2.80
N LYS A 331 -23.24 -3.72 -3.65
CA LYS A 331 -22.32 -4.79 -3.26
C LYS A 331 -20.86 -4.41 -3.49
N ALA A 332 -20.05 -4.45 -2.45
CA ALA A 332 -18.62 -4.19 -2.48
C ALA A 332 -17.80 -5.48 -2.44
N ALA A 333 -16.72 -5.51 -3.21
CA ALA A 333 -15.67 -6.52 -3.15
C ALA A 333 -14.38 -5.87 -2.64
N ILE A 334 -13.78 -6.42 -1.59
CA ILE A 334 -12.54 -5.94 -0.98
C ILE A 334 -11.41 -6.89 -1.33
N TYR A 335 -10.31 -6.37 -1.87
CA TYR A 335 -9.07 -7.14 -2.01
C TYR A 335 -7.84 -6.29 -1.65
N MET A 336 -7.19 -6.59 -0.52
CA MET A 336 -6.15 -5.74 0.06
C MET A 336 -4.82 -6.46 0.28
N GLY A 337 -3.74 -5.69 0.40
CA GLY A 337 -2.42 -6.25 0.73
C GLY A 337 -2.40 -6.96 2.09
N GLY A 338 -3.12 -6.45 3.09
CA GLY A 338 -3.16 -7.04 4.42
C GLY A 338 -4.53 -6.87 5.10
N PRO A 339 -4.77 -7.62 6.18
CA PRO A 339 -6.08 -7.77 6.80
C PRO A 339 -6.56 -6.54 7.57
N ALA A 340 -5.65 -5.76 8.17
CA ALA A 340 -6.01 -4.55 8.92
C ALA A 340 -6.86 -3.57 8.09
N LYS A 341 -6.41 -3.27 6.86
CA LYS A 341 -7.17 -2.42 5.93
C LYS A 341 -8.48 -3.07 5.51
N ALA A 342 -8.49 -4.38 5.30
CA ALA A 342 -9.68 -5.10 4.85
C ALA A 342 -10.80 -5.03 5.91
N LEU A 343 -10.46 -5.24 7.20
CA LEU A 343 -11.40 -5.13 8.32
C LEU A 343 -12.02 -3.73 8.43
N THR A 344 -11.18 -2.71 8.38
CA THR A 344 -11.60 -1.31 8.44
C THR A 344 -12.51 -0.92 7.26
N LEU A 345 -12.25 -1.44 6.06
CA LEU A 345 -13.13 -1.25 4.90
C LEU A 345 -14.51 -1.90 5.05
N ILE A 346 -14.63 -3.03 5.77
CA ILE A 346 -15.94 -3.64 6.04
C ILE A 346 -16.83 -2.63 6.77
N LYS A 347 -16.29 -1.99 7.81
CA LYS A 347 -17.02 -0.98 8.60
C LYS A 347 -17.36 0.25 7.76
N GLY A 348 -16.39 0.79 7.01
CA GLY A 348 -16.64 1.96 6.15
C GLY A 348 -17.72 1.72 5.10
N PHE A 349 -17.78 0.54 4.49
CA PHE A 349 -18.89 0.21 3.58
C PHE A 349 -20.22 0.03 4.31
N ALA A 350 -20.22 -0.54 5.52
CA ALA A 350 -21.41 -0.63 6.34
C ALA A 350 -21.96 0.76 6.72
N GLU A 351 -21.07 1.72 7.02
CA GLU A 351 -21.42 3.13 7.24
C GLU A 351 -22.05 3.78 6.00
N LEU A 352 -21.68 3.38 4.78
CA LEU A 352 -22.33 3.82 3.53
C LEU A 352 -23.58 2.99 3.17
N GLY A 353 -23.97 2.03 4.00
CA GLY A 353 -25.12 1.15 3.76
C GLY A 353 -24.90 0.12 2.65
N MET A 354 -23.64 -0.15 2.28
CA MET A 354 -23.25 -1.15 1.29
C MET A 354 -23.01 -2.52 1.93
N GLU A 355 -23.09 -3.57 1.13
CA GLU A 355 -22.85 -4.95 1.55
C GLU A 355 -21.53 -5.48 1.00
N VAL A 356 -20.65 -5.97 1.87
CA VAL A 356 -19.42 -6.65 1.43
C VAL A 356 -19.75 -8.10 1.08
N VAL A 357 -19.52 -8.49 -0.18
CA VAL A 357 -19.82 -9.84 -0.69
C VAL A 357 -18.57 -10.67 -0.99
N ILE A 358 -17.43 -10.01 -1.16
CA ILE A 358 -16.11 -10.63 -1.32
C ILE A 358 -15.15 -9.88 -0.41
N ILE A 359 -14.33 -10.63 0.33
CA ILE A 359 -13.20 -10.09 1.05
C ILE A 359 -11.98 -10.97 0.83
N GLY A 360 -10.87 -10.37 0.43
CA GLY A 360 -9.63 -11.09 0.27
C GLY A 360 -8.42 -10.28 0.67
N THR A 361 -7.36 -11.00 1.06
CA THR A 361 -6.10 -10.38 1.41
C THR A 361 -4.91 -11.11 0.79
N GLN A 362 -3.80 -10.41 0.64
CA GLN A 362 -2.56 -11.02 0.16
C GLN A 362 -1.82 -11.72 1.30
N THR A 363 -1.69 -11.11 2.48
CA THR A 363 -0.82 -11.63 3.56
C THR A 363 -1.58 -11.91 4.87
N GLY A 364 -2.85 -12.33 4.79
CA GLY A 364 -3.67 -12.61 5.97
C GLY A 364 -3.23 -13.88 6.69
N LYS A 365 -3.37 -13.89 8.02
CA LYS A 365 -3.14 -15.06 8.87
C LYS A 365 -4.47 -15.65 9.33
N LYS A 366 -4.39 -16.82 9.95
CA LYS A 366 -5.57 -17.55 10.44
C LYS A 366 -6.42 -16.68 11.37
N GLU A 367 -5.80 -16.02 12.35
CA GLU A 367 -6.49 -15.17 13.32
C GLU A 367 -7.16 -13.96 12.64
N ASP A 368 -6.53 -13.42 11.60
CA ASP A 368 -7.09 -12.32 10.82
C ASP A 368 -8.35 -12.75 10.06
N TYR A 369 -8.32 -13.94 9.44
CA TYR A 369 -9.47 -14.48 8.72
C TYR A 369 -10.61 -14.89 9.66
N GLU A 370 -10.28 -15.32 10.89
CA GLU A 370 -11.27 -15.51 11.96
C GLU A 370 -11.95 -14.16 12.29
N GLN A 371 -11.20 -13.08 12.50
CA GLN A 371 -11.77 -11.74 12.73
C GLN A 371 -12.61 -11.23 11.56
N ILE A 372 -12.12 -11.41 10.33
CA ILE A 372 -12.86 -11.07 9.11
C ILE A 372 -14.17 -11.84 9.08
N SER A 373 -14.15 -13.13 9.42
CA SER A 373 -15.35 -13.95 9.43
C SER A 373 -16.42 -13.44 10.37
N TYR A 374 -16.05 -12.95 11.56
CA TYR A 374 -17.00 -12.37 12.50
C TYR A 374 -17.58 -11.04 12.02
N SER A 375 -16.85 -10.33 11.15
CA SER A 375 -17.20 -8.99 10.68
C SER A 375 -18.05 -8.96 9.41
N VAL A 376 -18.10 -10.06 8.64
CA VAL A 376 -18.87 -10.14 7.38
C VAL A 376 -20.16 -10.94 7.53
N ARG A 377 -21.10 -10.81 6.58
CA ARG A 377 -22.36 -11.56 6.59
C ARG A 377 -22.21 -12.97 6.04
N ASP A 378 -23.17 -13.83 6.36
CA ASP A 378 -23.25 -15.15 5.74
C ASP A 378 -23.38 -15.07 4.22
N GLY A 379 -22.77 -16.01 3.53
CA GLY A 379 -22.69 -16.02 2.07
C GLY A 379 -21.53 -15.21 1.48
N THR A 380 -20.83 -14.38 2.28
CA THR A 380 -19.61 -13.66 1.86
C THR A 380 -18.51 -14.64 1.49
N VAL A 381 -17.82 -14.39 0.37
CA VAL A 381 -16.64 -15.18 -0.02
C VAL A 381 -15.39 -14.56 0.59
N ILE A 382 -14.58 -15.41 1.24
CA ILE A 382 -13.31 -15.05 1.84
C ILE A 382 -12.20 -15.75 1.04
N VAL A 383 -11.18 -15.00 0.61
CA VAL A 383 -10.09 -15.53 -0.22
C VAL A 383 -8.71 -15.05 0.23
N ASP A 384 -7.76 -15.97 0.34
CA ASP A 384 -6.34 -15.67 0.54
C ASP A 384 -5.56 -15.75 -0.77
N ASP A 385 -4.69 -14.77 -1.02
CA ASP A 385 -3.78 -14.72 -2.18
C ASP A 385 -4.47 -14.95 -3.54
N ALA A 386 -5.62 -14.30 -3.73
CA ALA A 386 -6.42 -14.46 -4.94
C ALA A 386 -5.62 -14.15 -6.22
N ASN A 387 -5.83 -14.94 -7.26
CA ASN A 387 -5.35 -14.61 -8.59
C ASN A 387 -6.36 -13.79 -9.40
N PRO A 388 -5.97 -13.15 -10.52
CA PRO A 388 -6.87 -12.33 -11.32
C PRO A 388 -8.09 -13.09 -11.87
N LEU A 389 -7.94 -14.35 -12.27
CA LEU A 389 -9.06 -15.14 -12.82
C LEU A 389 -10.07 -15.49 -11.74
N GLU A 390 -9.59 -15.86 -10.55
CA GLU A 390 -10.42 -16.07 -9.36
C GLU A 390 -11.21 -14.80 -9.04
N LEU A 391 -10.53 -13.65 -8.97
CA LEU A 391 -11.18 -12.36 -8.70
C LEU A 391 -12.22 -12.03 -9.76
N ALA A 392 -11.94 -12.24 -11.05
CA ALA A 392 -12.89 -11.98 -12.12
C ALA A 392 -14.18 -12.81 -11.99
N ASP A 393 -14.04 -14.12 -11.81
CA ASP A 393 -15.20 -15.03 -11.69
C ASP A 393 -16.00 -14.71 -10.42
N LEU A 394 -15.32 -14.43 -9.31
CA LEU A 394 -15.97 -14.03 -8.06
C LEU A 394 -16.77 -12.73 -8.21
N LEU A 395 -16.20 -11.69 -8.83
CA LEU A 395 -16.88 -10.41 -9.06
C LEU A 395 -18.19 -10.59 -9.82
N VAL A 396 -18.17 -11.44 -10.85
CA VAL A 396 -19.36 -11.76 -11.66
C VAL A 396 -20.37 -12.58 -10.87
N LYS A 397 -19.94 -13.69 -10.25
CA LYS A 397 -20.82 -14.61 -9.50
C LYS A 397 -21.47 -13.95 -8.29
N GLN A 398 -20.74 -13.09 -7.58
CA GLN A 398 -21.26 -12.36 -6.41
C GLN A 398 -22.00 -11.07 -6.79
N LYS A 399 -21.99 -10.70 -8.08
CA LYS A 399 -22.62 -9.49 -8.61
C LYS A 399 -22.16 -8.23 -7.87
N ALA A 400 -20.84 -8.08 -7.74
CA ALA A 400 -20.28 -6.89 -7.11
C ALA A 400 -20.55 -5.64 -7.97
N ASP A 401 -21.00 -4.55 -7.34
CA ASP A 401 -21.17 -3.25 -7.99
C ASP A 401 -19.86 -2.44 -7.97
N LEU A 402 -19.03 -2.64 -6.94
CA LEU A 402 -17.76 -1.95 -6.71
C LEU A 402 -16.69 -2.94 -6.26
N MET A 403 -15.49 -2.80 -6.79
CA MET A 403 -14.27 -3.40 -6.26
C MET A 403 -13.39 -2.31 -5.64
N VAL A 404 -12.94 -2.54 -4.40
CA VAL A 404 -11.91 -1.73 -3.77
C VAL A 404 -10.64 -2.57 -3.64
N ALA A 405 -9.55 -2.14 -4.27
CA ALA A 405 -8.29 -2.86 -4.32
C ALA A 405 -7.12 -1.95 -4.70
N GLY A 406 -6.01 -2.52 -5.19
CA GLY A 406 -4.88 -1.76 -5.73
C GLY A 406 -4.91 -1.67 -7.26
N VAL A 407 -3.96 -0.91 -7.82
CA VAL A 407 -3.88 -0.64 -9.26
C VAL A 407 -3.88 -1.89 -10.16
N LYS A 408 -3.36 -3.02 -9.68
CA LYS A 408 -3.31 -4.28 -10.44
C LYS A 408 -4.71 -4.83 -10.75
N GLU A 409 -5.66 -4.65 -9.85
CA GLU A 409 -7.03 -5.13 -10.00
C GLU A 409 -7.96 -4.12 -10.72
N ARG A 410 -7.50 -2.88 -10.92
CA ARG A 410 -8.30 -1.79 -11.51
C ARG A 410 -8.87 -2.15 -12.88
N PHE A 411 -8.00 -2.61 -13.78
CA PHE A 411 -8.38 -2.84 -15.17
C PHE A 411 -9.28 -4.07 -15.35
N ILE A 412 -9.17 -5.07 -14.48
CA ILE A 412 -10.05 -6.24 -14.52
C ILE A 412 -11.47 -5.86 -14.08
N ALA A 413 -11.60 -5.07 -13.00
CA ALA A 413 -12.90 -4.54 -12.57
C ALA A 413 -13.59 -3.74 -13.70
N TYR A 414 -12.88 -2.79 -14.31
CA TYR A 414 -13.44 -1.98 -15.40
C TYR A 414 -13.87 -2.81 -16.62
N LYS A 415 -13.07 -3.81 -17.02
CA LYS A 415 -13.43 -4.69 -18.15
C LYS A 415 -14.67 -5.54 -17.87
N LEU A 416 -14.93 -5.86 -16.60
CA LEU A 416 -16.12 -6.59 -16.17
C LEU A 416 -17.34 -5.68 -15.95
N GLY A 417 -17.20 -4.37 -16.14
CA GLY A 417 -18.27 -3.40 -15.88
C GLY A 417 -18.53 -3.16 -14.39
N VAL A 418 -17.55 -3.47 -13.54
CA VAL A 418 -17.58 -3.24 -12.09
C VAL A 418 -16.87 -1.93 -11.79
N ALA A 419 -17.46 -1.09 -10.94
CA ALA A 419 -16.82 0.15 -10.50
C ALA A 419 -15.55 -0.15 -9.69
N PHE A 420 -14.62 0.80 -9.64
CA PHE A 420 -13.36 0.60 -8.92
C PHE A 420 -13.01 1.81 -8.07
N CYS A 421 -12.65 1.57 -6.81
CA CYS A 421 -12.08 2.56 -5.91
C CYS A 421 -10.65 2.13 -5.53
N ASP A 422 -9.66 3.00 -5.76
CA ASP A 422 -8.29 2.74 -5.33
C ASP A 422 -8.10 3.14 -3.88
N PHE A 423 -7.90 2.14 -3.02
CA PHE A 423 -7.66 2.35 -1.59
C PHE A 423 -6.19 2.10 -1.19
N ASN A 424 -5.36 1.74 -2.16
CA ASN A 424 -3.99 1.41 -1.89
C ASN A 424 -3.14 2.68 -1.86
N HIS A 425 -1.86 2.57 -2.22
CA HIS A 425 -0.89 3.65 -2.10
C HIS A 425 -0.79 4.53 -3.35
N ASP A 426 -1.37 4.14 -4.48
CA ASP A 426 -1.34 4.92 -5.71
C ASP A 426 -2.42 6.03 -5.73
N ARG A 427 -3.24 6.12 -4.68
CA ARG A 427 -4.31 7.10 -4.60
C ARG A 427 -3.77 8.51 -4.33
N VAL A 428 -4.52 9.49 -4.82
CA VAL A 428 -4.19 10.92 -4.72
C VAL A 428 -5.17 11.71 -3.85
N VAL A 429 -6.09 11.00 -3.18
CA VAL A 429 -7.13 11.56 -2.32
C VAL A 429 -7.01 10.96 -0.92
N GLU A 430 -7.12 11.80 0.09
CA GLU A 430 -7.09 11.45 1.51
C GLU A 430 -8.36 10.71 1.89
N PHE A 431 -8.23 9.64 2.68
CA PHE A 431 -9.35 8.81 3.13
C PHE A 431 -9.46 8.69 4.65
N GLU A 432 -8.45 9.12 5.40
CA GLU A 432 -8.49 9.07 6.86
C GLU A 432 -9.12 10.33 7.48
N GLY A 433 -9.73 10.17 8.65
CA GLY A 433 -10.42 11.22 9.38
C GLY A 433 -11.82 11.49 8.84
N PHE A 434 -12.50 12.47 9.43
CA PHE A 434 -13.87 12.84 9.04
C PHE A 434 -13.96 13.31 7.59
N ASP A 435 -13.07 14.22 7.18
CA ASP A 435 -13.00 14.70 5.79
C ASP A 435 -12.55 13.61 4.82
N GLY A 436 -11.59 12.78 5.21
CA GLY A 436 -11.16 11.65 4.39
C GLY A 436 -12.30 10.65 4.15
N PHE A 437 -13.14 10.40 5.15
CA PHE A 437 -14.30 9.53 4.96
C PHE A 437 -15.35 10.13 4.01
N VAL A 438 -15.55 11.45 4.04
CA VAL A 438 -16.37 12.15 3.04
C VAL A 438 -15.78 12.00 1.63
N ASN A 439 -14.47 12.13 1.49
CA ASN A 439 -13.78 11.95 0.21
C ASN A 439 -13.93 10.52 -0.31
N PHE A 440 -13.76 9.53 0.56
CA PHE A 440 -14.00 8.12 0.23
C PHE A 440 -15.45 7.89 -0.23
N ALA A 441 -16.43 8.44 0.50
CA ALA A 441 -17.84 8.33 0.15
C ALA A 441 -18.12 8.93 -1.25
N LYS A 442 -17.56 10.10 -1.56
CA LYS A 442 -17.67 10.73 -2.87
C LYS A 442 -17.03 9.91 -3.98
N GLU A 443 -15.86 9.33 -3.74
CA GLU A 443 -15.18 8.46 -4.71
C GLU A 443 -16.02 7.20 -5.02
N VAL A 444 -16.62 6.61 -3.99
CA VAL A 444 -17.55 5.47 -4.12
C VAL A 444 -18.79 5.84 -4.93
N ASP A 445 -19.45 6.96 -4.60
CA ASP A 445 -20.62 7.48 -5.33
C ASP A 445 -20.28 7.74 -6.80
N ALA A 446 -19.22 8.52 -7.05
CA ALA A 446 -18.78 8.88 -8.40
C ALA A 446 -18.43 7.64 -9.23
N SER A 447 -17.77 6.65 -8.62
CA SER A 447 -17.38 5.40 -9.28
C SER A 447 -18.60 4.55 -9.64
N ILE A 448 -19.52 4.31 -8.71
CA ILE A 448 -20.70 3.45 -8.94
C ILE A 448 -21.71 4.13 -9.88
N ASN A 449 -21.93 5.43 -9.71
CA ASN A 449 -22.96 6.18 -10.43
C ASN A 449 -22.44 6.88 -11.69
N SER A 450 -21.19 6.60 -12.09
CA SER A 450 -20.59 7.16 -13.30
C SER A 450 -21.46 6.94 -14.56
N PRO A 451 -21.66 7.96 -15.40
CA PRO A 451 -22.44 7.82 -16.64
C PRO A 451 -21.82 6.82 -17.62
N VAL A 452 -20.54 6.47 -17.46
CA VAL A 452 -19.84 5.47 -18.28
C VAL A 452 -20.58 4.13 -18.30
N TRP A 453 -21.21 3.73 -17.20
CA TRP A 453 -21.92 2.47 -17.09
C TRP A 453 -23.20 2.43 -17.95
N LYS A 454 -23.78 3.58 -18.29
CA LYS A 454 -24.89 3.65 -19.26
C LYS A 454 -24.37 3.34 -20.66
N ALA A 455 -23.22 3.91 -21.05
CA ALA A 455 -22.61 3.68 -22.36
C ALA A 455 -22.13 2.22 -22.53
N VAL A 456 -21.56 1.62 -21.49
CA VAL A 456 -21.12 0.22 -21.52
C VAL A 456 -22.31 -0.72 -21.70
N ARG A 457 -23.41 -0.51 -20.95
CA ARG A 457 -24.64 -1.32 -21.06
C ARG A 457 -25.40 -1.11 -22.38
N GLN A 458 -25.20 -0.01 -23.08
CA GLN A 458 -25.74 0.22 -24.42
C GLN A 458 -24.87 -0.43 -25.52
N ARG A 459 -23.58 -0.66 -25.24
CA ARG A 459 -22.60 -1.28 -26.13
C ARG A 459 -22.49 -2.80 -25.99
N THR A 460 -23.33 -3.47 -25.22
CA THR A 460 -23.63 -4.89 -25.50
C THR A 460 -24.16 -4.92 -26.92
N LEU A 461 -23.26 -5.16 -27.86
CA LEU A 461 -23.53 -5.50 -29.24
C LEU A 461 -24.77 -6.39 -29.19
N LYS A 462 -25.87 -5.94 -29.80
CA LYS A 462 -26.91 -6.90 -30.17
C LYS A 462 -26.13 -8.03 -30.84
N PRO A 463 -26.21 -9.27 -30.36
CA PRO A 463 -25.63 -10.37 -31.12
C PRO A 463 -26.43 -10.37 -32.42
N GLU A 464 -25.93 -9.69 -33.44
CA GLU A 464 -26.27 -10.02 -34.80
C GLU A 464 -25.86 -11.48 -34.90
N SER A 465 -26.89 -12.30 -35.01
CA SER A 465 -26.85 -13.74 -35.09
C SER A 465 -25.64 -14.21 -35.90
N LEU A 466 -24.61 -14.71 -35.21
CA LEU A 466 -23.61 -15.61 -35.79
C LEU A 466 -24.19 -17.01 -36.06
N GLU A 467 -25.51 -17.09 -36.26
CA GLU A 467 -26.24 -18.25 -36.75
C GLU A 467 -26.93 -17.86 -38.06
N SER A 468 -26.20 -17.95 -39.18
CA SER A 468 -26.77 -18.29 -40.50
C SER A 468 -25.74 -18.26 -41.63
N GLU A 469 -24.56 -18.85 -41.45
CA GLU A 469 -23.77 -19.35 -42.59
C GLU A 469 -23.22 -20.75 -42.28
N LYS A 470 -24.12 -21.68 -41.96
CA LYS A 470 -23.93 -23.09 -42.29
C LYS A 470 -24.76 -23.41 -43.53
N ALA A 471 -24.35 -22.83 -44.65
CA ALA A 471 -24.73 -23.33 -45.96
C ALA A 471 -23.86 -24.56 -46.26
N THR A 472 -24.48 -25.73 -46.07
CA THR A 472 -24.34 -26.93 -46.90
C THR A 472 -22.99 -27.16 -47.57
N VAL A 473 -22.17 -28.04 -46.99
CA VAL A 473 -21.28 -28.91 -47.77
C VAL A 473 -21.55 -30.34 -47.32
N GLU A 474 -22.28 -31.06 -48.17
CA GLU A 474 -22.47 -32.50 -48.06
C GLU A 474 -21.15 -33.25 -48.21
N LEU A 475 -21.10 -34.37 -47.49
CA LEU A 475 -20.16 -35.48 -47.53
C LEU A 475 -19.34 -35.66 -48.82
N GLY A 476 -18.02 -35.55 -48.67
CA GLY A 476 -17.03 -36.11 -49.58
C GLY A 476 -15.77 -36.47 -48.81
N GLN A 477 -15.57 -37.76 -48.54
CA GLN A 477 -14.34 -38.29 -47.98
C GLN A 477 -13.17 -38.00 -48.93
N GLU A 478 -12.06 -37.48 -48.42
CA GLU A 478 -10.72 -37.96 -48.79
C GLU A 478 -9.65 -37.43 -47.83
N LYS A 479 -8.84 -38.36 -47.32
CA LYS A 479 -7.61 -38.08 -46.56
C LYS A 479 -6.58 -37.49 -47.50
N ALA A 480 -6.02 -36.34 -47.16
CA ALA A 480 -4.74 -35.91 -47.72
C ALA A 480 -3.93 -35.14 -46.66
N THR A 481 -2.78 -35.72 -46.35
CA THR A 481 -1.63 -35.14 -45.65
C THR A 481 -1.23 -33.79 -46.25
N VAL A 482 -0.92 -32.79 -45.41
CA VAL A 482 -0.26 -31.56 -45.86
C VAL A 482 1.06 -31.43 -45.11
N GLU A 483 2.13 -31.67 -45.87
CA GLU A 483 3.52 -31.37 -45.57
C GLU A 483 3.73 -29.86 -45.40
N GLU A 484 4.62 -29.49 -44.49
CA GLU A 484 5.16 -28.15 -44.34
C GLU A 484 5.83 -27.67 -45.64
N LYS A 485 5.43 -26.48 -46.11
CA LYS A 485 6.27 -25.65 -46.97
C LYS A 485 6.36 -24.25 -46.38
N ILE A 486 7.46 -24.00 -45.68
CA ILE A 486 7.92 -22.67 -45.31
C ILE A 486 8.35 -21.96 -46.61
N SER A 487 7.67 -20.86 -46.94
CA SER A 487 8.00 -19.98 -48.05
C SER A 487 8.60 -18.69 -47.51
N GLU A 488 9.91 -18.55 -47.63
CA GLU A 488 10.67 -17.32 -47.42
C GLU A 488 10.25 -16.24 -48.45
N LYS A 489 9.48 -15.22 -48.06
CA LYS A 489 9.59 -13.84 -48.62
C LYS A 489 9.11 -12.78 -47.62
N PRO A 490 9.86 -11.67 -47.42
CA PRO A 490 9.49 -10.60 -46.52
C PRO A 490 8.46 -9.66 -47.18
N HIS A 491 7.30 -9.49 -46.57
CA HIS A 491 6.33 -8.47 -46.97
C HIS A 491 6.68 -7.12 -46.34
N ALA A 492 7.53 -6.36 -47.03
CA ALA A 492 7.68 -4.92 -46.83
C ALA A 492 6.46 -4.18 -47.44
N LYS A 493 5.50 -3.78 -46.61
CA LYS A 493 4.49 -2.77 -46.99
C LYS A 493 4.99 -1.38 -46.57
N LYS A 494 5.33 -0.57 -47.58
CA LYS A 494 5.64 0.87 -47.46
C LYS A 494 4.41 1.63 -46.94
N CYS A 495 4.46 2.15 -45.72
CA CYS A 495 3.60 3.25 -45.29
C CYS A 495 4.26 4.58 -45.68
N LYS A 496 3.62 5.36 -46.56
CA LYS A 496 4.04 6.73 -46.90
C LYS A 496 3.50 7.71 -45.86
N GLY A 497 4.42 8.34 -45.13
CA GLY A 497 4.44 9.77 -44.78
C GLY A 497 3.25 10.39 -44.05
N ILE A 498 3.34 10.48 -42.72
CA ILE A 498 2.90 11.65 -41.96
C ILE A 498 4.08 12.04 -41.07
N ALA A 499 4.71 13.19 -41.39
CA ALA A 499 5.83 13.73 -40.63
C ALA A 499 5.32 14.32 -39.31
N LEU A 500 5.74 13.75 -38.19
CA LEU A 500 5.52 14.32 -36.85
C LEU A 500 6.65 15.34 -36.58
N LYS A 501 6.29 16.61 -36.46
CA LYS A 501 7.17 17.66 -35.90
C LYS A 501 7.22 17.49 -34.37
N PRO A 502 8.40 17.39 -33.75
CA PRO A 502 8.54 17.47 -32.30
C PRO A 502 8.69 18.94 -31.89
N GLU A 503 7.58 19.61 -31.59
CA GLU A 503 7.59 20.86 -30.83
C GLU A 503 7.23 20.49 -29.38
N PHE A 504 8.24 20.35 -28.51
CA PHE A 504 8.20 20.58 -27.05
C PHE A 504 9.52 20.08 -26.43
N LEU A 505 10.63 20.77 -26.72
CA LEU A 505 11.84 20.77 -25.90
C LEU A 505 12.45 22.18 -25.97
N HIS A 506 12.48 22.84 -24.80
CA HIS A 506 13.30 23.99 -24.42
C HIS A 506 13.37 25.22 -25.35
N SER A 507 12.61 26.26 -25.02
CA SER A 507 13.03 27.64 -25.29
C SER A 507 14.05 28.05 -24.22
N GLY A 508 15.32 28.08 -24.60
CA GLY A 508 16.34 28.84 -23.88
C GLY A 508 16.07 30.34 -24.00
N SER A 509 16.30 31.05 -22.90
CA SER A 509 16.59 32.48 -22.93
C SER A 509 18.10 32.62 -22.81
N ASP A 510 18.74 32.97 -23.93
CA ASP A 510 20.09 33.52 -23.92
C ASP A 510 20.06 34.92 -23.32
N ALA A 511 20.92 35.15 -22.32
CA ALA A 511 21.49 36.46 -22.05
C ALA A 511 22.98 36.26 -21.78
N ALA A 512 23.78 36.61 -22.78
CA ALA A 512 25.22 36.64 -22.75
C ALA A 512 25.77 37.56 -21.66
N VAL A 513 26.78 37.11 -20.93
CA VAL A 513 27.85 37.97 -20.42
C VAL A 513 29.17 37.20 -20.52
N GLU A 514 29.98 37.61 -21.48
CA GLU A 514 31.42 37.36 -21.49
C GLU A 514 32.09 38.17 -20.37
N SER A 515 33.02 37.57 -19.63
CA SER A 515 34.36 38.15 -19.43
C SER A 515 35.27 37.18 -18.69
N GLU A 516 36.47 37.04 -19.25
CA GLU A 516 37.65 36.29 -18.82
C GLU A 516 38.12 36.64 -17.39
N VAL A 517 38.56 35.61 -16.63
CA VAL A 517 39.91 35.36 -16.05
C VAL A 517 39.82 34.14 -15.14
#